data_AF-A0A932HI93-F1
#
_entry.id   AF-A0A932HI93-F1
#
_cell.length_a   1.000
_cell.length_b   1.000
_cell.length_c   1.000
_cell.angle_alpha   90.00
_cell.angle_beta   90.00
_cell.angle_gamma   90.00
#
_symmetry.space_group_name_H-M   'P 1'
#
loop_
_entity.id
_entity.type
_entity.pdbx_description
1 polymer ?
#
loop_
_entity_poly.entity_id
_entity_poly.type
_entity_poly.pdbx_seq_one_letter_code
_entity_poly.pdbx_strand_id
1 'polypeptide(L)'
;MVELIEKFIPFRPPAEDRVSMLLAQIPSRLRYRNFFYHLVDPAAQWAAVERILQMVARGEDGLDQATFLVFPEVSIPFQHKDDLLTIIQKDFRRNTVTIAGFEHISLRQFWQLLAEYDVHNAEAHRTILEGTTRAEGDRPVNWCLVAVKDDHGDVRCFIEAKTHPFFGEEFLDQPRDLYRGQYLYLFRSQLAPLSFIVLICLDYIYRDRHGSNILTIIRRANEIYYHERQPLDLLFVIQCNPKPEHPVFRDTAVGFYGEHLIFTPGVKNATTILLNSSGETKIEGVAEDRSGFGHSAVLVHKGRRLPATSVAEYSTDEPGGGPVSRLRFGRETRLYHLDLSRFHERDPRTSRSPLKILSVHGMRGGQWRKLEGEEIISGVSSLEELD
;
A
#
# COMPACT_ATOMS: atom_id res chain seq x y z
N MET A 1 -4.93 8.74 20.14
CA MET A 1 -5.46 8.94 18.78
C MET A 1 -4.30 9.38 17.92
N VAL A 2 -4.16 8.81 16.73
CA VAL A 2 -3.01 9.10 15.85
C VAL A 2 -3.09 10.53 15.30
N GLU A 3 -1.95 11.20 15.19
CA GLU A 3 -1.85 12.52 14.57
C GLU A 3 -1.81 12.39 13.04
N LEU A 4 -2.59 13.21 12.30
CA LEU A 4 -2.47 13.29 10.84
C LEU A 4 -1.60 14.49 10.48
N ILE A 5 -0.43 14.22 9.88
CA ILE A 5 0.49 15.24 9.41
C ILE A 5 0.28 15.44 7.92
N GLU A 6 -0.14 16.64 7.52
CA GLU A 6 -0.30 16.97 6.11
C GLU A 6 1.05 17.28 5.45
N LYS A 7 1.28 16.67 4.29
CA LYS A 7 2.48 16.86 3.47
C LYS A 7 2.10 17.36 2.09
N PHE A 8 2.45 18.61 1.81
CA PHE A 8 2.29 19.19 0.48
C PHE A 8 3.52 18.89 -0.38
N ILE A 9 3.31 18.14 -1.47
CA ILE A 9 4.38 17.68 -2.37
C ILE A 9 4.26 18.33 -3.76
N PRO A 10 5.37 18.79 -4.38
CA PRO A 10 5.36 19.38 -5.72
C PRO A 10 5.27 18.28 -6.79
N PHE A 11 4.13 17.62 -6.82
CA PHE A 11 3.88 16.40 -7.58
C PHE A 11 2.80 16.65 -8.62
N ARG A 12 3.09 16.47 -9.91
CA ARG A 12 2.11 16.60 -10.99
C ARG A 12 1.86 15.22 -11.63
N PRO A 13 0.74 14.53 -11.36
CA PRO A 13 0.42 13.29 -12.05
C PRO A 13 0.39 13.51 -13.58
N PRO A 14 0.65 12.46 -14.38
CA PRO A 14 0.67 12.56 -15.84
C PRO A 14 -0.60 13.21 -16.41
N ALA A 15 -0.47 13.84 -17.60
CA ALA A 15 -1.59 14.50 -18.27
C ALA A 15 -2.79 13.56 -18.49
N GLU A 16 -4.00 14.13 -18.54
CA GLU A 16 -5.33 13.45 -18.67
C GLU A 16 -5.91 12.80 -17.39
N ASP A 17 -5.52 13.23 -16.19
CA ASP A 17 -6.02 12.69 -14.91
C ASP A 17 -5.82 11.16 -14.78
N ARG A 18 -4.78 10.63 -15.45
CA ARG A 18 -4.48 9.20 -15.46
C ARG A 18 -3.58 8.87 -14.30
N VAL A 19 -4.16 8.30 -13.25
CA VAL A 19 -3.41 7.70 -12.15
C VAL A 19 -3.27 6.22 -12.42
N SER A 20 -2.07 5.80 -12.80
CA SER A 20 -1.71 4.40 -12.99
C SER A 20 -0.89 3.89 -11.80
N MET A 21 -0.94 2.58 -11.55
CA MET A 21 -0.16 1.98 -10.46
C MET A 21 0.30 0.58 -10.78
N LEU A 22 1.51 0.24 -10.34
CA LEU A 22 2.03 -1.12 -10.30
C LEU A 22 1.97 -1.63 -8.87
N LEU A 23 1.11 -2.63 -8.64
CA LEU A 23 0.98 -3.31 -7.35
C LEU A 23 1.80 -4.59 -7.37
N ALA A 24 2.84 -4.68 -6.53
CA ALA A 24 3.72 -5.83 -6.46
C ALA A 24 3.24 -6.83 -5.39
N GLN A 25 2.32 -7.74 -5.73
CA GLN A 25 1.94 -8.84 -4.83
C GLN A 25 3.06 -9.90 -4.85
N ILE A 26 4.10 -9.67 -4.06
CA ILE A 26 5.29 -10.53 -3.94
C ILE A 26 5.37 -11.22 -2.58
N PRO A 27 6.07 -12.36 -2.46
CA PRO A 27 6.17 -13.06 -1.20
C PRO A 27 7.17 -12.41 -0.24
N SER A 28 6.95 -12.63 1.05
CA SER A 28 7.95 -12.41 2.09
C SER A 28 8.21 -13.72 2.83
N ARG A 29 9.48 -14.04 3.11
CA ARG A 29 9.85 -15.20 3.94
C ARG A 29 10.48 -14.69 5.21
N LEU A 30 9.79 -14.84 6.32
CA LEU A 30 10.13 -14.21 7.59
C LEU A 30 10.51 -15.23 8.65
N ARG A 31 11.60 -14.94 9.36
CA ARG A 31 12.05 -15.66 10.55
C ARG A 31 11.93 -14.74 11.76
N TYR A 32 11.48 -15.28 12.87
CA TYR A 32 11.44 -14.57 14.13
C TYR A 32 12.77 -14.77 14.88
N ARG A 33 13.55 -13.69 15.05
CA ARG A 33 14.83 -13.73 15.76
C ARG A 33 15.03 -12.46 16.56
N ASN A 34 15.50 -12.59 17.81
CA ASN A 34 15.81 -11.46 18.68
C ASN A 34 14.65 -10.47 18.86
N PHE A 35 13.39 -10.94 18.81
CA PHE A 35 12.18 -10.13 18.86
C PHE A 35 11.84 -9.35 17.57
N PHE A 36 12.53 -9.64 16.46
CA PHE A 36 12.26 -9.03 15.14
C PHE A 36 11.83 -10.11 14.15
N TYR A 37 10.96 -9.73 13.22
CA TYR A 37 10.77 -10.48 11.99
C TYR A 37 11.78 -10.00 10.95
N HIS A 38 12.64 -10.90 10.53
CA HIS A 38 13.67 -10.65 9.52
C HIS A 38 13.40 -11.47 8.27
N LEU A 39 13.79 -10.92 7.12
CA LEU A 39 13.79 -11.69 5.88
C LEU A 39 14.80 -12.85 5.99
N VAL A 40 14.37 -14.06 5.62
CA VAL A 40 15.19 -15.28 5.69
C VAL A 40 16.38 -15.21 4.75
N ASP A 41 16.18 -14.67 3.55
CA ASP A 41 17.20 -14.45 2.53
C ASP A 41 17.06 -13.02 1.97
N PRO A 42 17.66 -12.02 2.64
CA PRO A 42 17.59 -10.62 2.22
C PRO A 42 18.12 -10.39 0.80
N ALA A 43 19.16 -11.12 0.38
CA ALA A 43 19.78 -10.94 -0.93
C ALA A 43 18.86 -11.45 -2.06
N ALA A 44 18.25 -12.62 -1.89
CA ALA A 44 17.29 -13.13 -2.87
C ALA A 44 16.01 -12.26 -2.92
N GLN A 45 15.54 -11.79 -1.77
CA GLN A 45 14.39 -10.87 -1.72
C GLN A 45 14.72 -9.56 -2.44
N TRP A 46 15.89 -8.97 -2.18
CA TRP A 46 16.34 -7.78 -2.87
C TRP A 46 16.45 -8.00 -4.37
N ALA A 47 17.04 -9.10 -4.84
CA ALA A 47 17.15 -9.39 -6.26
C ALA A 47 15.77 -9.44 -6.96
N ALA A 48 14.72 -9.92 -6.27
CA ALA A 48 13.36 -9.90 -6.79
C ALA A 48 12.78 -8.47 -6.86
N VAL A 49 12.99 -7.66 -5.82
CA VAL A 49 12.57 -6.24 -5.76
C VAL A 49 13.31 -5.41 -6.81
N GLU A 50 14.63 -5.55 -6.89
CA GLU A 50 15.49 -4.85 -7.83
C GLU A 50 15.05 -5.10 -9.28
N ARG A 51 14.70 -6.34 -9.62
CA ARG A 51 14.15 -6.67 -10.95
C ARG A 51 12.90 -5.86 -11.27
N ILE A 52 11.98 -5.71 -10.31
CA ILE A 52 10.76 -4.90 -10.50
C ILE A 52 11.13 -3.43 -10.70
N LEU A 53 12.05 -2.90 -9.90
CA LEU A 53 12.55 -1.53 -10.07
C LEU A 53 13.18 -1.33 -11.46
N GLN A 54 13.98 -2.29 -11.93
CA GLN A 54 14.61 -2.25 -13.24
C GLN A 54 13.59 -2.31 -14.39
N MET A 55 12.52 -3.12 -14.26
CA MET A 55 11.44 -3.15 -15.25
C MET A 55 10.74 -1.80 -15.37
N VAL A 56 10.43 -1.17 -14.24
CA VAL A 56 9.83 0.18 -14.19
C VAL A 56 10.78 1.21 -14.79
N ALA A 57 12.05 1.20 -14.41
CA ALA A 57 13.07 2.11 -14.94
C ALA A 57 13.25 1.98 -16.47
N ARG A 58 13.19 0.76 -17.01
CA ARG A 58 13.32 0.48 -18.45
C ARG A 58 12.04 0.74 -19.25
N GLY A 59 10.90 0.95 -18.58
CA GLY A 59 9.60 1.10 -19.23
C GLY A 59 9.10 -0.18 -19.91
N GLU A 60 9.49 -1.34 -19.41
CA GLU A 60 8.98 -2.63 -19.91
C GLU A 60 7.45 -2.64 -19.82
N ASP A 61 6.75 -3.00 -20.90
CA ASP A 61 5.28 -2.98 -21.00
C ASP A 61 4.61 -1.65 -20.60
N GLY A 62 5.32 -0.53 -20.68
CA GLY A 62 4.83 0.80 -20.29
C GLY A 62 4.74 1.01 -18.77
N LEU A 63 5.46 0.21 -17.98
CA LEU A 63 5.51 0.34 -16.52
C LEU A 63 6.17 1.65 -16.04
N ASP A 64 6.96 2.31 -16.88
CA ASP A 64 7.53 3.64 -16.59
C ASP A 64 6.47 4.76 -16.54
N GLN A 65 5.25 4.47 -17.00
CA GLN A 65 4.10 5.36 -16.89
C GLN A 65 3.38 5.21 -15.55
N ALA A 66 3.76 4.25 -14.70
CA ALA A 66 3.13 4.03 -13.40
C ALA A 66 3.34 5.26 -12.50
N THR A 67 2.24 5.86 -12.06
CA THR A 67 2.27 6.98 -11.10
C THR A 67 2.66 6.48 -9.71
N PHE A 68 2.17 5.30 -9.32
CA PHE A 68 2.49 4.65 -8.06
C PHE A 68 3.16 3.28 -8.29
N LEU A 69 4.27 3.03 -7.61
CA LEU A 69 4.83 1.69 -7.41
C LEU A 69 4.62 1.31 -5.95
N VAL A 70 3.96 0.19 -5.68
CA VAL A 70 3.57 -0.19 -4.31
C VAL A 70 4.10 -1.58 -4.01
N PHE A 71 4.86 -1.70 -2.93
CA PHE A 71 5.34 -2.96 -2.37
C PHE A 71 4.61 -3.30 -1.06
N PRO A 72 4.44 -4.59 -0.72
CA PRO A 72 3.76 -5.01 0.51
C PRO A 72 4.56 -4.65 1.78
N GLU A 73 3.91 -4.77 2.94
CA GLU A 73 4.55 -4.70 4.25
C GLU A 73 5.68 -5.74 4.34
N VAL A 74 6.83 -5.36 4.92
CA VAL A 74 7.94 -6.28 5.21
C VAL A 74 8.40 -7.07 3.97
N SER A 75 8.53 -6.39 2.83
CA SER A 75 8.91 -6.99 1.54
C SER A 75 10.28 -6.55 1.05
N ILE A 76 10.85 -5.49 1.62
CA ILE A 76 12.16 -4.94 1.24
C ILE A 76 13.15 -5.04 2.42
N PRO A 77 14.37 -5.57 2.22
CA PRO A 77 15.40 -5.56 3.25
C PRO A 77 15.88 -4.15 3.57
N PHE A 78 16.09 -3.85 4.86
CA PHE A 78 16.50 -2.54 5.33
C PHE A 78 17.86 -2.11 4.76
N GLN A 79 18.79 -3.06 4.65
CA GLN A 79 20.14 -2.80 4.15
C GLN A 79 20.18 -2.25 2.71
N HIS A 80 19.09 -2.41 1.95
CA HIS A 80 18.97 -1.95 0.56
C HIS A 80 18.13 -0.66 0.41
N LYS A 81 17.85 0.07 1.51
CA LYS A 81 17.11 1.35 1.42
C LYS A 81 17.77 2.32 0.44
N ASP A 82 19.10 2.41 0.49
CA ASP A 82 19.87 3.38 -0.29
C ASP A 82 20.00 2.96 -1.74
N ASP A 83 20.09 1.66 -2.01
CA ASP A 83 20.06 1.12 -3.36
C ASP A 83 18.71 1.41 -4.04
N LEU A 84 17.61 1.19 -3.32
CA LEU A 84 16.26 1.52 -3.78
C LEU A 84 16.12 3.00 -4.11
N LEU A 85 16.54 3.89 -3.20
CA LEU A 85 16.49 5.34 -3.42
C LEU A 85 17.39 5.79 -4.56
N THR A 86 18.56 5.16 -4.73
CA THR A 86 19.46 5.43 -5.84
C THR A 86 18.82 5.10 -7.19
N ILE A 87 18.16 3.94 -7.30
CA ILE A 87 17.46 3.54 -8.53
C ILE A 87 16.31 4.52 -8.83
N ILE A 88 15.49 4.88 -7.83
CA ILE A 88 14.41 5.84 -8.01
C ILE A 88 14.96 7.20 -8.46
N GLN A 89 15.96 7.73 -7.78
CA GLN A 89 16.54 9.03 -8.08
C GLN A 89 17.17 9.08 -9.48
N LYS A 90 17.86 8.01 -9.89
CA LYS A 90 18.58 7.98 -11.16
C LYS A 90 17.68 7.62 -12.35
N ASP A 91 16.86 6.58 -12.20
CA ASP A 91 16.29 5.88 -13.35
C ASP A 91 14.77 6.02 -13.48
N PHE A 92 14.04 6.39 -12.41
CA PHE A 92 12.58 6.58 -12.51
C PHE A 92 12.24 7.91 -13.20
N ARG A 93 11.05 7.98 -13.80
CA ARG A 93 10.52 9.25 -14.31
C ARG A 93 10.15 10.20 -13.16
N ARG A 94 10.04 11.49 -13.49
CA ARG A 94 9.51 12.49 -12.55
C ARG A 94 8.04 12.20 -12.25
N ASN A 95 7.55 12.77 -11.16
CA ASN A 95 6.17 12.62 -10.71
C ASN A 95 5.74 11.17 -10.49
N THR A 96 6.60 10.41 -9.80
CA THR A 96 6.30 9.04 -9.36
C THR A 96 6.34 8.94 -7.85
N VAL A 97 5.48 8.10 -7.29
CA VAL A 97 5.48 7.74 -5.86
C VAL A 97 5.81 6.27 -5.72
N THR A 98 6.80 5.93 -4.89
CA THR A 98 7.10 4.55 -4.50
C THR A 98 6.75 4.37 -3.03
N ILE A 99 5.88 3.40 -2.73
CA ILE A 99 5.49 3.01 -1.36
C ILE A 99 6.15 1.67 -1.07
N ALA A 100 7.03 1.66 -0.08
CA ALA A 100 7.91 0.53 0.22
C ALA A 100 7.77 0.08 1.68
N GLY A 101 7.23 -1.13 1.90
CA GLY A 101 7.21 -1.76 3.22
C GLY A 101 8.53 -2.49 3.49
N PHE A 102 9.24 -2.07 4.55
CA PHE A 102 10.54 -2.60 4.90
C PHE A 102 10.46 -3.64 6.02
N GLU A 103 11.49 -4.48 6.11
CA GLU A 103 11.67 -5.36 7.28
C GLU A 103 11.82 -4.56 8.58
N HIS A 104 11.60 -5.24 9.71
CA HIS A 104 11.63 -4.59 11.01
C HIS A 104 13.02 -4.05 11.34
N ILE A 105 13.05 -2.85 11.91
CA ILE A 105 14.27 -2.21 12.43
C ILE A 105 14.10 -1.89 13.92
N SER A 106 15.18 -1.55 14.59
CA SER A 106 15.11 -1.03 15.96
C SER A 106 14.54 0.39 16.01
N LEU A 107 13.95 0.78 17.14
CA LEU A 107 13.47 2.14 17.38
C LEU A 107 14.61 3.16 17.26
N ARG A 108 15.82 2.79 17.68
CA ARG A 108 17.02 3.60 17.47
C ARG A 108 17.31 3.83 15.98
N GLN A 109 17.24 2.79 15.15
CA GLN A 109 17.43 2.93 13.70
C GLN A 109 16.33 3.78 13.08
N PHE A 110 15.07 3.59 13.51
CA PHE A 110 13.95 4.41 13.03
C PHE A 110 14.15 5.90 13.35
N TRP A 111 14.65 6.23 14.54
CA TRP A 111 15.03 7.60 14.89
C TRP A 111 16.15 8.16 14.01
N GLN A 112 17.18 7.35 13.74
CA GLN A 112 18.27 7.75 12.87
C GLN A 112 17.76 8.05 11.46
N LEU A 113 16.81 7.27 10.94
CA LEU A 113 16.18 7.53 9.65
C LEU A 113 15.40 8.84 9.64
N LEU A 114 14.61 9.12 10.68
CA LEU A 114 13.89 10.40 10.77
C LEU A 114 14.84 11.60 10.82
N ALA A 115 15.98 11.46 11.50
CA ALA A 115 17.03 12.48 11.52
C ALA A 115 17.76 12.61 10.16
N GLU A 116 18.02 11.49 9.48
CA GLU A 116 18.64 11.45 8.14
C GLU A 116 17.77 12.20 7.12
N TYR A 117 16.46 12.02 7.18
CA TYR A 117 15.48 12.66 6.28
C TYR A 117 14.68 13.78 6.97
N ASP A 118 15.28 14.47 7.93
CA ASP A 118 14.60 15.47 8.78
C ASP A 118 13.93 16.58 7.96
N VAL A 119 14.55 17.01 6.85
CA VAL A 119 14.01 18.00 5.91
C VAL A 119 12.58 17.66 5.45
N HIS A 120 12.25 16.36 5.35
CA HIS A 120 10.93 15.89 4.95
C HIS A 120 10.05 15.45 6.13
N ASN A 121 10.65 15.16 7.28
CA ASN A 121 10.02 14.48 8.42
C ASN A 121 10.11 15.28 9.74
N ALA A 122 10.47 16.56 9.74
CA ALA A 122 10.72 17.34 10.96
C ALA A 122 9.57 17.33 11.97
N GLU A 123 8.31 17.33 11.50
CA GLU A 123 7.10 17.25 12.32
C GLU A 123 7.01 15.88 13.00
N ALA A 124 7.15 14.80 12.22
CA ALA A 124 7.17 13.43 12.74
C ALA A 124 8.33 13.20 13.73
N HIS A 125 9.52 13.70 13.39
CA HIS A 125 10.69 13.61 14.25
C HIS A 125 10.44 14.32 15.59
N ARG A 126 9.82 15.51 15.55
CA ARG A 126 9.42 16.25 16.75
C ARG A 126 8.37 15.53 17.59
N THR A 127 7.31 14.99 16.97
CA THR A 127 6.28 14.20 17.67
C THR A 127 6.91 13.08 18.50
N ILE A 128 7.94 12.41 17.97
CA ILE A 128 8.64 11.36 18.70
C ILE A 128 9.58 11.91 19.78
N LEU A 129 10.28 13.01 19.53
CA LEU A 129 11.18 13.64 20.50
C LEU A 129 10.45 14.21 21.72
N GLU A 130 9.26 14.78 21.51
CA GLU A 130 8.39 15.35 22.53
C GLU A 130 7.56 14.28 23.26
N GLY A 131 7.37 13.11 22.62
CA GLY A 131 6.70 11.97 23.23
C GLY A 131 7.47 11.33 24.38
N THR A 132 6.75 10.65 25.27
CA THR A 132 7.29 9.88 26.42
C THR A 132 8.17 8.69 26.03
N THR A 133 8.37 8.47 24.73
CA THR A 133 9.05 7.31 24.13
C THR A 133 10.52 7.18 24.53
N ARG A 134 11.17 8.26 24.99
CA ARG A 134 12.56 8.21 25.51
C ARG A 134 12.76 7.25 26.68
N ALA A 135 11.71 6.94 27.44
CA ALA A 135 11.76 6.05 28.60
C ALA A 135 11.60 4.56 28.25
N GLU A 136 11.24 4.24 27.00
CA GLU A 136 10.96 2.87 26.58
C GLU A 136 12.20 2.32 25.87
N GLY A 137 12.71 1.17 26.31
CA GLY A 137 13.88 0.52 25.71
C GLY A 137 13.71 0.26 24.21
N ASP A 138 14.80 -0.12 23.54
CA ASP A 138 14.79 -0.33 22.09
C ASP A 138 13.78 -1.43 21.68
N ARG A 139 12.76 -1.03 20.91
CA ARG A 139 11.64 -1.87 20.44
C ARG A 139 11.75 -2.11 18.93
N PRO A 140 11.23 -3.23 18.40
CA PRO A 140 11.14 -3.40 16.97
C PRO A 140 10.08 -2.45 16.38
N VAL A 141 10.37 -1.92 15.19
CA VAL A 141 9.52 -0.99 14.45
C VAL A 141 9.18 -1.63 13.12
N ASN A 142 7.88 -1.79 12.86
CA ASN A 142 7.34 -2.07 11.54
C ASN A 142 7.05 -0.73 10.85
N TRP A 143 7.57 -0.54 9.65
CA TRP A 143 7.60 0.79 9.02
C TRP A 143 7.58 0.70 7.50
N CYS A 144 7.30 1.84 6.88
CA CYS A 144 7.38 2.02 5.45
C CYS A 144 8.04 3.34 5.09
N LEU A 145 8.48 3.41 3.84
CA LEU A 145 9.01 4.58 3.18
C LEU A 145 8.08 4.96 2.02
N VAL A 146 7.69 6.23 1.97
CA VAL A 146 7.05 6.83 0.80
C VAL A 146 8.07 7.75 0.13
N ALA A 147 8.61 7.31 -1.01
CA ALA A 147 9.53 8.07 -1.82
C ALA A 147 8.77 8.77 -2.96
N VAL A 148 8.77 10.10 -2.97
CA VAL A 148 8.14 10.92 -4.00
C VAL A 148 9.24 11.53 -4.86
N LYS A 149 9.34 11.11 -6.12
CA LYS A 149 10.15 11.81 -7.12
C LYS A 149 9.30 12.91 -7.73
N ASP A 150 9.62 14.16 -7.42
CA ASP A 150 8.75 15.30 -7.68
C ASP A 150 8.86 15.84 -9.12
N ASP A 151 8.15 16.94 -9.43
CA ASP A 151 8.11 17.55 -10.78
C ASP A 151 9.47 18.14 -11.20
N HIS A 152 10.35 18.41 -10.23
CA HIS A 152 11.73 18.85 -10.46
C HIS A 152 12.68 17.66 -10.63
N GLY A 153 12.27 16.48 -10.18
CA GLY A 153 13.04 15.24 -10.24
C GLY A 153 13.80 14.93 -8.96
N ASP A 154 13.58 15.70 -7.89
CA ASP A 154 14.16 15.47 -6.57
C ASP A 154 13.35 14.39 -5.84
N VAL A 155 14.05 13.48 -5.15
CA VAL A 155 13.41 12.45 -4.34
C VAL A 155 13.22 12.95 -2.90
N ARG A 156 11.96 12.97 -2.47
CA ARG A 156 11.53 13.28 -1.10
C ARG A 156 11.13 11.99 -0.38
N CYS A 157 11.64 11.80 0.83
CA CYS A 157 11.49 10.56 1.58
C CYS A 157 10.67 10.80 2.85
N PHE A 158 9.54 10.13 2.97
CA PHE A 158 8.67 10.21 4.15
C PHE A 158 8.59 8.85 4.83
N ILE A 159 8.83 8.83 6.13
CA ILE A 159 8.99 7.60 6.92
C ILE A 159 7.84 7.50 7.91
N GLU A 160 7.16 6.36 7.92
CA GLU A 160 6.00 6.11 8.79
C GLU A 160 6.14 4.75 9.47
N ALA A 161 5.87 4.71 10.78
CA ALA A 161 5.80 3.47 11.56
C ALA A 161 4.34 3.04 11.72
N LYS A 162 4.12 1.72 11.71
CA LYS A 162 2.83 1.09 11.98
C LYS A 162 2.29 1.59 13.31
N THR A 163 1.09 2.14 13.29
CA THR A 163 0.49 2.75 14.49
C THR A 163 0.02 1.70 15.49
N HIS A 164 -0.48 0.57 14.97
CA HIS A 164 -1.04 -0.51 15.78
C HIS A 164 -0.52 -1.89 15.35
N PRO A 165 0.45 -2.43 16.10
CA PRO A 165 0.94 -3.81 15.99
C PRO A 165 -0.16 -4.87 16.10
N PHE A 166 0.07 -6.05 15.53
CA PHE A 166 -0.85 -7.18 15.70
C PHE A 166 -0.66 -7.85 17.05
N PHE A 167 -1.75 -8.21 17.72
CA PHE A 167 -1.71 -8.98 18.97
C PHE A 167 -1.01 -10.35 18.81
N GLY A 168 -0.97 -10.95 17.61
CA GLY A 168 -0.18 -12.16 17.35
C GLY A 168 1.32 -11.91 17.10
N GLU A 169 1.74 -10.64 16.99
CA GLU A 169 3.14 -10.18 17.05
C GLU A 169 3.53 -9.77 18.49
N GLU A 170 2.56 -9.72 19.43
CA GLU A 170 2.73 -9.38 20.84
C GLU A 170 2.62 -10.67 21.69
N PHE A 171 3.74 -11.20 22.19
CA PHE A 171 3.73 -12.40 23.04
C PHE A 171 3.34 -12.02 24.48
N LEU A 172 2.23 -12.57 24.98
CA LEU A 172 1.69 -12.34 26.34
C LEU A 172 2.73 -12.44 27.48
N ASP A 173 3.78 -13.24 27.27
CA ASP A 173 4.79 -13.58 28.28
C ASP A 173 6.19 -12.95 28.01
N GLN A 174 6.37 -12.11 26.98
CA GLN A 174 7.68 -11.53 26.65
C GLN A 174 7.63 -10.01 26.46
N PRO A 175 8.39 -9.22 27.25
CA PRO A 175 8.19 -7.78 27.33
C PRO A 175 9.00 -7.04 26.28
N ARG A 176 8.59 -7.05 25.00
CA ARG A 176 8.91 -5.99 24.01
C ARG A 176 7.86 -5.97 22.88
N ASP A 177 6.74 -5.30 23.14
CA ASP A 177 5.77 -4.95 22.10
C ASP A 177 6.46 -4.16 20.96
N LEU A 178 5.95 -4.31 19.74
CA LEU A 178 6.34 -3.45 18.62
C LEU A 178 6.09 -1.97 19.00
N TYR A 179 6.97 -1.10 18.52
CA TYR A 179 6.77 0.34 18.65
C TYR A 179 5.46 0.76 17.96
N ARG A 180 4.68 1.59 18.65
CA ARG A 180 3.43 2.15 18.12
C ARG A 180 3.70 3.51 17.51
N GLY A 181 3.56 3.61 16.19
CA GLY A 181 3.60 4.87 15.46
C GLY A 181 2.61 5.89 16.03
N GLN A 182 3.01 7.15 16.06
CA GLN A 182 2.23 8.24 16.66
C GLN A 182 1.53 9.13 15.64
N TYR A 183 1.89 8.98 14.36
CA TYR A 183 1.38 9.80 13.27
C TYR A 183 1.10 8.96 12.03
N LEU A 184 0.31 9.54 11.12
CA LEU A 184 0.09 9.11 9.75
C LEU A 184 0.28 10.30 8.82
N TYR A 185 0.81 10.09 7.62
CA TYR A 185 0.90 11.15 6.62
C TYR A 185 -0.35 11.23 5.73
N LEU A 186 -0.84 12.46 5.55
CA LEU A 186 -1.78 12.82 4.49
C LEU A 186 -1.06 13.62 3.41
N PHE A 187 -0.76 12.96 2.29
CA PHE A 187 -0.08 13.59 1.17
C PHE A 187 -1.09 14.35 0.30
N ARG A 188 -0.74 15.58 -0.06
CA ARG A 188 -1.51 16.44 -0.96
C ARG A 188 -0.59 17.00 -2.02
N SER A 189 -0.95 16.81 -3.29
CA SER A 189 -0.23 17.45 -4.38
C SER A 189 -0.45 18.97 -4.36
N GLN A 190 0.62 19.73 -4.57
CA GLN A 190 0.57 21.18 -4.79
C GLN A 190 0.19 21.57 -6.22
N LEU A 191 0.33 20.64 -7.17
CA LEU A 191 0.25 20.91 -8.62
C LEU A 191 -0.98 20.28 -9.27
N ALA A 192 -1.72 19.43 -8.56
CA ALA A 192 -2.93 18.75 -9.02
C ALA A 192 -3.83 18.36 -7.83
N PRO A 193 -5.15 18.17 -8.05
CA PRO A 193 -6.08 17.71 -7.02
C PRO A 193 -5.94 16.19 -6.82
N LEU A 194 -4.81 15.78 -6.22
CA LEU A 194 -4.55 14.41 -5.80
C LEU A 194 -4.11 14.40 -4.34
N SER A 195 -4.73 13.55 -3.54
CA SER A 195 -4.36 13.29 -2.16
C SER A 195 -4.39 11.80 -1.82
N PHE A 196 -3.48 11.37 -0.96
CA PHE A 196 -3.42 9.98 -0.56
C PHE A 196 -2.88 9.79 0.86
N ILE A 197 -3.24 8.66 1.45
CA ILE A 197 -2.74 8.16 2.73
C ILE A 197 -2.20 6.75 2.52
N VAL A 198 -1.15 6.39 3.25
CA VAL A 198 -0.64 5.02 3.35
C VAL A 198 -0.88 4.52 4.76
N LEU A 199 -1.25 3.24 4.89
CA LEU A 199 -1.45 2.54 6.16
C LEU A 199 -0.72 1.19 6.10
N ILE A 200 -0.30 0.68 7.26
CA ILE A 200 0.35 -0.63 7.36
C ILE A 200 -0.62 -1.61 8.02
N CYS A 201 -1.17 -2.52 7.21
CA CYS A 201 -1.95 -3.69 7.64
C CYS A 201 -3.08 -3.35 8.62
N LEU A 202 -2.87 -3.61 9.91
CA LEU A 202 -3.87 -3.41 10.95
C LEU A 202 -4.20 -1.95 11.25
N ASP A 203 -3.36 -1.01 10.83
CA ASP A 203 -3.68 0.41 10.89
C ASP A 203 -5.02 0.71 10.22
N TYR A 204 -5.40 -0.06 9.20
CA TYR A 204 -6.68 0.04 8.52
C TYR A 204 -7.87 -0.35 9.41
N ILE A 205 -7.76 -1.42 10.19
CA ILE A 205 -8.89 -1.94 11.00
C ILE A 205 -8.83 -1.54 12.47
N TYR A 206 -7.80 -0.80 12.87
CA TYR A 206 -7.60 -0.44 14.27
C TYR A 206 -8.76 0.41 14.80
N ARG A 207 -9.29 -0.01 15.95
CA ARG A 207 -10.31 0.70 16.72
C ARG A 207 -10.20 0.31 18.20
N ASP A 208 -10.46 1.27 19.07
CA ASP A 208 -10.64 1.06 20.50
C ASP A 208 -11.99 1.65 20.97
N ARG A 209 -12.17 1.83 22.28
CA ARG A 209 -13.39 2.43 22.85
C ARG A 209 -13.53 3.92 22.55
N HIS A 210 -12.46 4.60 22.15
CA HIS A 210 -12.36 6.04 22.04
C HIS A 210 -12.21 6.54 20.60
N GLY A 211 -11.80 5.68 19.66
CA GLY A 211 -11.68 6.04 18.25
C GLY A 211 -11.18 4.91 17.36
N SER A 212 -10.96 5.26 16.10
CA SER A 212 -10.32 4.41 15.08
C SER A 212 -9.48 5.26 14.15
N ASN A 213 -8.48 4.66 13.51
CA ASN A 213 -7.67 5.36 12.50
C ASN A 213 -8.55 5.81 11.33
N ILE A 214 -9.44 4.94 10.86
CA ILE A 214 -10.35 5.24 9.76
C ILE A 214 -11.30 6.40 10.08
N LEU A 215 -11.85 6.47 11.30
CA LEU A 215 -12.69 7.60 11.70
C LEU A 215 -11.88 8.91 11.75
N THR A 216 -10.63 8.84 12.19
CA THR A 216 -9.71 10.00 12.20
C THR A 216 -9.46 10.50 10.77
N ILE A 217 -9.21 9.59 9.83
CA ILE A 217 -9.03 9.89 8.41
C ILE A 217 -10.30 10.49 7.80
N ILE A 218 -11.48 9.89 8.04
CA ILE A 218 -12.76 10.40 7.53
C ILE A 218 -13.00 11.82 8.03
N ARG A 219 -12.80 12.09 9.33
CA ARG A 219 -12.96 13.43 9.91
C ARG A 219 -12.05 14.44 9.24
N ARG A 220 -10.75 14.14 9.12
CA ARG A 220 -9.79 15.08 8.52
C ARG A 220 -10.09 15.32 7.03
N ALA A 221 -10.41 14.27 6.28
CA ALA A 221 -10.80 14.40 4.89
C ALA A 221 -12.06 15.27 4.71
N ASN A 222 -13.03 15.16 5.62
CA ASN A 222 -14.22 16.01 5.60
C ASN A 222 -13.90 17.46 5.92
N GLU A 223 -13.07 17.73 6.93
CA GLU A 223 -12.62 19.09 7.25
C GLU A 223 -11.98 19.75 6.02
N ILE A 224 -11.01 19.07 5.39
CA ILE A 224 -10.36 19.55 4.17
C ILE A 224 -11.37 19.75 3.05
N TYR A 225 -12.30 18.81 2.86
CA TYR A 225 -13.32 18.96 1.83
C TYR A 225 -14.23 20.17 2.06
N TYR A 226 -14.66 20.45 3.29
CA TYR A 226 -15.54 21.58 3.56
C TYR A 226 -14.83 22.93 3.39
N HIS A 227 -13.53 23.00 3.67
CA HIS A 227 -12.73 24.21 3.52
C HIS A 227 -12.24 24.42 2.09
N GLU A 228 -11.75 23.37 1.43
CA GLU A 228 -10.96 23.46 0.21
C GLU A 228 -11.56 22.70 -0.97
N ARG A 229 -12.66 21.95 -0.75
CA ARG A 229 -13.33 21.10 -1.75
C ARG A 229 -12.44 19.99 -2.34
N GLN A 230 -11.33 19.68 -1.68
CA GLN A 230 -10.47 18.55 -2.02
C GLN A 230 -10.86 17.32 -1.18
N PRO A 231 -11.29 16.21 -1.80
CA PRO A 231 -11.50 14.93 -1.11
C PRO A 231 -10.18 14.16 -0.95
N LEU A 232 -10.20 13.11 -0.13
CA LEU A 232 -9.22 12.03 -0.16
C LEU A 232 -9.42 11.20 -1.44
N ASP A 233 -8.36 11.01 -2.23
CA ASP A 233 -8.45 10.26 -3.47
C ASP A 233 -8.05 8.80 -3.29
N LEU A 234 -6.90 8.53 -2.65
CA LEU A 234 -6.37 7.17 -2.52
C LEU A 234 -6.04 6.82 -1.06
N LEU A 235 -6.41 5.61 -0.66
CA LEU A 235 -6.02 5.02 0.62
C LEU A 235 -5.29 3.71 0.37
N PHE A 236 -3.98 3.69 0.55
CA PHE A 236 -3.17 2.49 0.42
C PHE A 236 -3.07 1.77 1.77
N VAL A 237 -3.20 0.45 1.75
CA VAL A 237 -2.97 -0.42 2.89
C VAL A 237 -2.02 -1.52 2.44
N ILE A 238 -0.74 -1.39 2.79
CA ILE A 238 0.27 -2.42 2.50
C ILE A 238 0.28 -3.45 3.63
N GLN A 239 0.36 -4.74 3.30
CA GLN A 239 0.10 -5.82 4.24
C GLN A 239 0.98 -7.03 3.99
N CYS A 240 1.30 -7.73 5.08
CA CYS A 240 1.79 -9.10 5.10
C CYS A 240 0.85 -9.86 6.05
N ASN A 241 -0.43 -9.91 5.67
CA ASN A 241 -1.53 -10.39 6.48
C ASN A 241 -1.91 -11.83 6.09
N PRO A 242 -1.84 -12.80 7.03
CA PRO A 242 -2.28 -14.18 6.78
C PRO A 242 -3.80 -14.32 6.68
N LYS A 243 -4.58 -13.30 7.05
CA LYS A 243 -6.05 -13.31 7.01
C LYS A 243 -6.59 -12.08 6.26
N PRO A 244 -6.24 -11.91 4.96
CA PRO A 244 -6.62 -10.72 4.18
C PRO A 244 -8.14 -10.58 4.01
N GLU A 245 -8.86 -11.70 4.04
CA GLU A 245 -10.31 -11.77 3.87
C GLU A 245 -11.06 -11.79 5.23
N HIS A 246 -10.40 -11.46 6.34
CA HIS A 246 -11.06 -11.46 7.65
C HIS A 246 -12.25 -10.48 7.66
N PRO A 247 -13.43 -10.87 8.20
CA PRO A 247 -14.66 -10.06 8.14
C PRO A 247 -14.52 -8.60 8.61
N VAL A 248 -13.61 -8.35 9.56
CA VAL A 248 -13.36 -6.99 10.08
C VAL A 248 -12.83 -6.02 9.02
N PHE A 249 -12.04 -6.48 8.04
CA PHE A 249 -11.59 -5.64 6.91
C PHE A 249 -12.78 -5.20 6.06
N ARG A 250 -13.69 -6.13 5.78
CA ARG A 250 -14.95 -5.84 5.08
C ARG A 250 -15.80 -4.86 5.89
N ASP A 251 -16.00 -5.10 7.18
CA ASP A 251 -16.86 -4.25 8.00
C ASP A 251 -16.29 -2.82 8.08
N THR A 252 -14.97 -2.68 8.14
CA THR A 252 -14.27 -1.39 8.07
C THR A 252 -14.50 -0.70 6.72
N ALA A 253 -14.37 -1.43 5.61
CA ALA A 253 -14.66 -0.89 4.28
C ALA A 253 -16.12 -0.44 4.15
N VAL A 254 -17.06 -1.25 4.64
CA VAL A 254 -18.48 -0.91 4.65
C VAL A 254 -18.74 0.35 5.48
N GLY A 255 -18.06 0.55 6.61
CA GLY A 255 -18.11 1.80 7.36
C GLY A 255 -17.57 2.99 6.56
N PHE A 256 -16.36 2.85 6.02
CA PHE A 256 -15.68 3.90 5.24
C PHE A 256 -16.50 4.38 4.04
N TYR A 257 -17.12 3.46 3.30
CA TYR A 257 -17.95 3.77 2.13
C TYR A 257 -19.45 3.94 2.44
N GLY A 258 -19.91 3.52 3.61
CA GLY A 258 -21.34 3.41 3.94
C GLY A 258 -21.93 4.54 4.75
N GLU A 259 -21.10 5.48 5.22
CA GLU A 259 -21.57 6.71 5.85
C GLU A 259 -22.17 7.71 4.83
N HIS A 260 -22.98 7.21 3.90
CA HIS A 260 -23.82 7.99 2.99
C HIS A 260 -25.01 8.71 3.66
N LEU A 261 -25.06 8.72 4.99
CA LEU A 261 -25.89 9.66 5.74
C LEU A 261 -25.28 11.07 5.62
N ILE A 262 -25.24 11.66 4.43
CA ILE A 262 -25.05 13.10 4.13
C ILE A 262 -23.74 13.77 4.62
N PHE A 263 -22.93 13.16 5.49
CA PHE A 263 -21.91 13.85 6.28
C PHE A 263 -20.43 13.52 5.96
N THR A 264 -20.12 12.62 5.01
CA THR A 264 -18.72 12.26 4.68
C THR A 264 -18.25 12.56 3.25
N PRO A 265 -18.47 13.79 2.72
CA PRO A 265 -18.11 14.09 1.33
C PRO A 265 -16.61 14.01 1.04
N GLY A 266 -15.75 14.08 2.07
CA GLY A 266 -14.30 14.01 1.94
C GLY A 266 -13.77 12.64 1.53
N VAL A 267 -14.50 11.54 1.74
CA VAL A 267 -14.05 10.19 1.36
C VAL A 267 -14.94 9.51 0.33
N LYS A 268 -16.06 10.15 -0.06
CA LYS A 268 -17.08 9.59 -0.95
C LYS A 268 -16.52 8.95 -2.23
N ASN A 269 -15.46 9.54 -2.76
CA ASN A 269 -14.85 9.19 -4.02
C ASN A 269 -13.48 8.51 -3.85
N ALA A 270 -13.06 8.21 -2.62
CA ALA A 270 -11.79 7.55 -2.37
C ALA A 270 -11.78 6.15 -3.01
N THR A 271 -10.59 5.70 -3.39
CA THR A 271 -10.32 4.30 -3.76
C THR A 271 -9.37 3.73 -2.72
N THR A 272 -9.69 2.57 -2.17
CA THR A 272 -8.84 1.87 -1.21
C THR A 272 -8.08 0.75 -1.91
N ILE A 273 -6.77 0.73 -1.77
CA ILE A 273 -5.90 -0.32 -2.31
C ILE A 273 -5.41 -1.15 -1.14
N LEU A 274 -5.83 -2.41 -1.08
CA LEU A 274 -5.29 -3.40 -0.14
C LEU A 274 -4.22 -4.20 -0.88
N LEU A 275 -2.94 -3.94 -0.62
CA LEU A 275 -1.84 -4.70 -1.20
C LEU A 275 -1.27 -5.65 -0.15
N ASN A 276 -1.50 -6.94 -0.32
CA ASN A 276 -0.97 -7.98 0.54
C ASN A 276 0.23 -8.68 -0.12
N SER A 277 1.11 -9.27 0.68
CA SER A 277 2.13 -10.22 0.19
C SER A 277 1.45 -11.43 -0.47
N SER A 278 2.13 -12.10 -1.40
CA SER A 278 1.55 -13.23 -2.14
C SER A 278 1.38 -14.50 -1.31
N GLY A 279 0.64 -15.48 -1.82
CA GLY A 279 0.37 -16.78 -1.22
C GLY A 279 1.61 -17.64 -0.95
N GLU A 280 2.75 -17.33 -1.58
CA GLU A 280 4.05 -17.98 -1.33
C GLU A 280 4.76 -17.46 -0.06
N THR A 281 4.19 -16.45 0.59
CA THR A 281 4.68 -15.87 1.85
C THR A 281 4.70 -16.92 2.96
N LYS A 282 5.79 -16.91 3.74
CA LYS A 282 5.96 -17.79 4.91
C LYS A 282 6.42 -16.97 6.10
N ILE A 283 5.76 -17.13 7.24
CA ILE A 283 6.14 -16.48 8.49
C ILE A 283 6.34 -17.57 9.54
N GLU A 284 7.52 -17.61 10.14
CA GLU A 284 7.81 -18.52 11.25
C GLU A 284 6.81 -18.33 12.40
N GLY A 285 6.25 -19.44 12.88
CA GLY A 285 5.27 -19.43 13.98
C GLY A 285 3.83 -19.17 13.56
N VAL A 286 3.56 -18.84 12.28
CA VAL A 286 2.20 -18.66 11.74
C VAL A 286 1.82 -19.89 10.92
N ALA A 287 0.70 -20.53 11.25
CA ALA A 287 0.23 -21.71 10.53
C ALA A 287 -0.17 -21.37 9.08
N GLU A 288 0.25 -22.21 8.13
CA GLU A 288 -0.16 -22.12 6.72
C GLU A 288 -1.66 -22.50 6.61
N ASP A 289 -2.56 -21.52 6.59
CA ASP A 289 -3.99 -21.75 6.31
C ASP A 289 -4.30 -21.60 4.81
N ARG A 290 -5.29 -22.36 4.32
CA ARG A 290 -5.71 -22.35 2.90
C ARG A 290 -6.36 -21.03 2.45
N SER A 291 -6.81 -20.20 3.39
CA SER A 291 -7.30 -18.82 3.21
C SER A 291 -6.20 -17.76 3.38
N GLY A 292 -4.93 -18.18 3.42
CA GLY A 292 -3.74 -17.38 3.70
C GLY A 292 -3.47 -16.21 2.75
N PHE A 293 -2.22 -15.72 2.75
CA PHE A 293 -1.73 -14.57 1.98
C PHE A 293 -2.19 -14.47 0.50
N GLY A 294 -1.95 -13.30 -0.09
CA GLY A 294 -2.44 -12.87 -1.39
C GLY A 294 -3.75 -12.10 -1.27
N HIS A 295 -4.62 -12.20 -2.27
CA HIS A 295 -5.93 -11.56 -2.26
C HIS A 295 -5.87 -10.03 -2.09
N SER A 296 -4.83 -9.41 -2.65
CA SER A 296 -4.80 -7.96 -2.82
C SER A 296 -6.08 -7.50 -3.53
N ALA A 297 -6.52 -6.28 -3.28
CA ALA A 297 -7.78 -5.80 -3.78
C ALA A 297 -7.80 -4.28 -3.98
N VAL A 298 -8.67 -3.84 -4.89
CA VAL A 298 -9.04 -2.44 -5.05
C VAL A 298 -10.52 -2.30 -4.69
N LEU A 299 -10.82 -1.46 -3.71
CA LEU A 299 -12.17 -1.18 -3.22
C LEU A 299 -12.61 0.20 -3.71
N VAL A 300 -13.85 0.29 -4.15
CA VAL A 300 -14.51 1.54 -4.52
C VAL A 300 -15.94 1.54 -4.01
N HIS A 301 -16.55 2.73 -3.91
CA HIS A 301 -17.98 2.81 -3.64
C HIS A 301 -18.80 2.12 -4.76
N LYS A 302 -19.83 1.35 -4.41
CA LYS A 302 -20.63 0.57 -5.38
C LYS A 302 -21.30 1.38 -6.49
N GLY A 303 -21.56 2.67 -6.23
CA GLY A 303 -22.09 3.61 -7.21
C GLY A 303 -21.17 3.80 -8.43
N ARG A 304 -19.89 3.43 -8.33
CA ARG A 304 -18.90 3.48 -9.42
C ARG A 304 -19.00 2.32 -10.40
N ARG A 305 -19.79 1.28 -10.08
CA ARG A 305 -20.08 0.10 -10.93
C ARG A 305 -18.85 -0.52 -11.59
N LEU A 306 -18.23 -1.48 -10.92
CA LEU A 306 -17.22 -2.32 -11.56
C LEU A 306 -17.88 -3.31 -12.53
N PRO A 307 -17.29 -3.59 -13.70
CA PRO A 307 -17.78 -4.63 -14.61
C PRO A 307 -17.75 -5.99 -13.93
N ALA A 308 -18.85 -6.75 -14.01
CA ALA A 308 -18.88 -8.12 -13.51
C ALA A 308 -17.85 -8.97 -14.27
N THR A 309 -16.75 -9.31 -13.62
CA THR A 309 -15.66 -10.11 -14.19
C THR A 309 -15.25 -11.19 -13.20
N SER A 310 -14.99 -12.39 -13.71
CA SER A 310 -14.42 -13.49 -12.93
C SER A 310 -13.51 -14.30 -13.85
N VAL A 311 -12.21 -14.07 -13.71
CA VAL A 311 -11.15 -14.80 -14.41
C VAL A 311 -10.15 -15.34 -13.38
N ALA A 312 -9.22 -16.20 -13.79
CA ALA A 312 -8.27 -16.83 -12.86
C ALA A 312 -7.45 -15.80 -12.04
N GLU A 313 -7.00 -14.73 -12.68
CA GLU A 313 -6.13 -13.74 -12.04
C GLU A 313 -6.88 -12.71 -11.19
N TYR A 314 -8.17 -12.47 -11.45
CA TYR A 314 -8.97 -11.49 -10.72
C TYR A 314 -10.48 -11.68 -10.89
N SER A 315 -11.22 -11.20 -9.90
CA SER A 315 -12.68 -11.23 -9.86
C SER A 315 -13.25 -9.96 -9.27
N THR A 316 -14.45 -9.56 -9.68
CA THR A 316 -15.18 -8.47 -9.04
C THR A 316 -16.31 -9.00 -8.16
N ASP A 317 -16.45 -8.49 -6.94
CA ASP A 317 -17.55 -8.83 -6.04
C ASP A 317 -18.06 -7.61 -5.25
N GLU A 318 -19.21 -7.78 -4.57
CA GLU A 318 -19.78 -6.81 -3.63
C GLU A 318 -19.77 -7.43 -2.22
N PRO A 319 -18.70 -7.24 -1.44
CA PRO A 319 -18.51 -8.00 -0.21
C PRO A 319 -19.58 -7.61 0.83
N GLY A 320 -20.43 -8.57 1.19
CA GLY A 320 -21.45 -8.41 2.25
C GLY A 320 -22.64 -7.52 1.90
N GLY A 321 -22.90 -7.24 0.60
CA GLY A 321 -24.05 -6.44 0.16
C GLY A 321 -24.02 -4.96 0.56
N GLY A 322 -22.88 -4.51 1.11
CA GLY A 322 -22.66 -3.13 1.53
C GLY A 322 -22.50 -2.15 0.36
N PRO A 323 -22.09 -0.90 0.62
CA PRO A 323 -21.86 0.12 -0.40
C PRO A 323 -20.48 -0.01 -1.07
N VAL A 324 -19.94 -1.22 -1.14
CA VAL A 324 -18.58 -1.50 -1.62
C VAL A 324 -18.64 -2.41 -2.84
N SER A 325 -17.91 -2.04 -3.89
CA SER A 325 -17.52 -2.96 -4.96
C SER A 325 -16.01 -3.17 -4.89
N ARG A 326 -15.58 -4.41 -5.12
CA ARG A 326 -14.18 -4.81 -5.00
C ARG A 326 -13.71 -5.49 -6.27
N LEU A 327 -12.55 -5.08 -6.77
CA LEU A 327 -11.71 -5.88 -7.66
C LEU A 327 -10.73 -6.67 -6.80
N ARG A 328 -10.84 -7.99 -6.77
CA ARG A 328 -10.04 -8.91 -5.96
C ARG A 328 -9.06 -9.68 -6.83
N PHE A 329 -7.81 -9.73 -6.44
CA PHE A 329 -6.75 -10.48 -7.12
C PHE A 329 -6.60 -11.90 -6.58
N GLY A 330 -5.91 -12.75 -7.34
CA GLY A 330 -5.54 -14.09 -6.94
C GLY A 330 -4.55 -14.14 -5.77
N ARG A 331 -4.12 -15.35 -5.42
CA ARG A 331 -3.09 -15.56 -4.37
C ARG A 331 -1.68 -15.49 -4.92
N GLU A 332 -1.52 -15.74 -6.21
CA GLU A 332 -0.22 -15.96 -6.82
C GLU A 332 0.71 -14.75 -6.74
N THR A 333 2.01 -15.01 -6.84
CA THR A 333 3.02 -13.95 -6.99
C THR A 333 2.84 -13.27 -8.34
N ARG A 334 2.43 -12.01 -8.30
CA ARG A 334 1.99 -11.24 -9.47
C ARG A 334 2.32 -9.76 -9.34
N LEU A 335 2.56 -9.11 -10.47
CA LEU A 335 2.51 -7.66 -10.58
C LEU A 335 1.23 -7.26 -11.32
N TYR A 336 0.45 -6.36 -10.75
CA TYR A 336 -0.77 -5.85 -11.37
C TYR A 336 -0.57 -4.40 -11.76
N HIS A 337 -0.54 -4.11 -13.07
CA HIS A 337 -0.51 -2.75 -13.58
C HIS A 337 -1.94 -2.28 -13.86
N LEU A 338 -2.36 -1.24 -13.16
CA LEU A 338 -3.73 -0.75 -13.16
C LEU A 338 -3.80 0.70 -13.60
N ASP A 339 -4.94 1.06 -14.18
CA ASP A 339 -5.31 2.43 -14.49
C ASP A 339 -6.57 2.82 -13.69
N LEU A 340 -6.46 3.90 -12.91
CA LEU A 340 -7.53 4.55 -12.16
C LEU A 340 -8.03 5.84 -12.83
N SER A 341 -7.68 6.10 -14.10
CA SER A 341 -8.18 7.24 -14.88
C SER A 341 -9.71 7.34 -14.81
N ARG A 342 -10.22 8.56 -14.52
CA ARG A 342 -11.64 8.98 -14.29
C ARG A 342 -12.00 9.34 -12.85
N PHE A 343 -11.04 9.71 -12.02
CA PHE A 343 -11.31 10.05 -10.63
C PHE A 343 -12.24 11.27 -10.43
N HIS A 344 -12.32 12.18 -11.41
CA HIS A 344 -12.96 13.49 -11.24
C HIS A 344 -14.19 13.81 -12.11
N GLU A 345 -14.65 12.93 -13.00
CA GLU A 345 -15.78 13.28 -13.88
C GLU A 345 -17.16 12.93 -13.30
N ARG A 346 -17.88 13.98 -12.91
CA ARG A 346 -19.34 14.03 -12.68
C ARG A 346 -20.15 13.85 -13.97
N ASP A 347 -19.72 13.04 -14.94
CA ASP A 347 -20.55 12.77 -16.12
C ASP A 347 -21.31 11.44 -15.95
N PRO A 348 -22.58 11.47 -15.50
CA PRO A 348 -23.42 10.28 -15.37
C PRO A 348 -23.74 9.60 -16.71
N ARG A 349 -23.31 10.17 -17.84
CA ARG A 349 -23.50 9.60 -19.18
C ARG A 349 -22.33 8.74 -19.65
N THR A 350 -21.19 8.75 -18.94
CA THR A 350 -20.06 7.91 -19.35
C THR A 350 -20.15 6.52 -18.74
N SER A 351 -20.17 5.49 -19.59
CA SER A 351 -20.26 4.08 -19.22
C SER A 351 -18.91 3.41 -18.99
N ARG A 352 -17.77 4.12 -19.09
CA ARG A 352 -16.46 3.46 -18.99
C ARG A 352 -16.08 3.24 -17.52
N SER A 353 -15.70 2.00 -17.22
CA SER A 353 -15.19 1.58 -15.91
C SER A 353 -14.09 2.53 -15.41
N PRO A 354 -14.15 3.00 -14.15
CA PRO A 354 -13.14 3.87 -13.55
C PRO A 354 -11.84 3.13 -13.16
N LEU A 355 -11.82 1.80 -13.34
CA LEU A 355 -10.71 0.92 -13.02
C LEU A 355 -10.48 -0.02 -14.19
N LYS A 356 -9.24 -0.10 -14.67
CA LYS A 356 -8.82 -1.05 -15.71
C LYS A 356 -7.53 -1.73 -15.31
N ILE A 357 -7.45 -3.02 -15.60
CA ILE A 357 -6.18 -3.76 -15.54
C ILE A 357 -5.50 -3.59 -16.90
N LEU A 358 -4.32 -2.98 -16.90
CA LEU A 358 -3.51 -2.75 -18.10
C LEU A 358 -2.67 -3.98 -18.45
N SER A 359 -2.09 -4.61 -17.43
CA SER A 359 -1.33 -5.86 -17.57
C SER A 359 -1.23 -6.60 -16.24
N VAL A 360 -1.05 -7.92 -16.34
CA VAL A 360 -0.68 -8.79 -15.21
C VAL A 360 0.63 -9.44 -15.57
N HIS A 361 1.60 -9.46 -14.65
CA HIS A 361 2.87 -10.12 -14.83
C HIS A 361 3.03 -11.26 -13.83
N GLY A 362 3.48 -12.42 -14.29
CA GLY A 362 3.81 -13.59 -13.46
C GLY A 362 5.30 -13.91 -13.49
N MET A 363 5.79 -14.60 -12.46
CA MET A 363 7.18 -15.09 -12.41
C MET A 363 7.29 -16.42 -13.15
N ARG A 364 8.09 -16.49 -14.22
CA ARG A 364 8.37 -17.70 -14.99
C ARG A 364 9.87 -17.82 -15.26
N GLY A 365 10.49 -18.94 -14.91
CA GLY A 365 11.94 -19.14 -15.08
C GLY A 365 12.80 -18.08 -14.39
N GLY A 366 12.32 -17.51 -13.28
CA GLY A 366 12.99 -16.43 -12.54
C GLY A 366 12.89 -15.05 -13.20
N GLN A 367 12.06 -14.87 -14.24
CA GLN A 367 11.81 -13.56 -14.86
C GLN A 367 10.33 -13.21 -14.76
N TRP A 368 10.05 -11.91 -14.61
CA TRP A 368 8.70 -11.39 -14.76
C TRP A 368 8.33 -11.39 -16.24
N ARG A 369 7.16 -11.95 -16.56
CA ARG A 369 6.60 -11.93 -17.91
C ARG A 369 5.15 -11.51 -17.85
N LYS A 370 4.74 -10.70 -18.81
CA LYS A 370 3.35 -10.35 -19.01
C LYS A 370 2.56 -11.61 -19.37
N LEU A 371 1.45 -11.83 -18.68
CA LEU A 371 0.53 -12.92 -18.97
C LEU A 371 -0.35 -12.54 -20.16
N GLU A 372 -0.68 -13.50 -21.01
CA GLU A 372 -1.49 -13.27 -22.22
C GLU A 372 -2.78 -14.08 -22.21
N GLY A 373 -3.85 -13.50 -22.76
CA GLY A 373 -5.08 -14.19 -23.16
C GLY A 373 -5.59 -15.26 -22.20
N GLU A 374 -5.38 -16.53 -22.56
CA GLU A 374 -5.81 -17.70 -21.79
C GLU A 374 -5.17 -17.77 -20.41
N GLU A 375 -3.91 -17.36 -20.23
CA GLU A 375 -3.25 -17.38 -18.92
C GLU A 375 -3.99 -16.50 -17.91
N ILE A 376 -4.55 -15.38 -18.37
CA ILE A 376 -5.35 -14.49 -17.51
C ILE A 376 -6.72 -15.11 -17.22
N ILE A 377 -7.32 -15.76 -18.21
CA ILE A 377 -8.70 -16.29 -18.15
C ILE A 377 -8.74 -17.60 -17.34
N SER A 378 -7.93 -18.58 -17.71
CA SER A 378 -7.92 -19.94 -17.15
C SER A 378 -6.84 -20.16 -16.09
N GLY A 379 -5.79 -19.32 -16.05
CA GLY A 379 -4.64 -19.51 -15.16
C GLY A 379 -3.64 -20.56 -15.66
N VAL A 380 -3.86 -21.14 -16.84
CA VAL A 380 -3.03 -22.18 -17.46
C VAL A 380 -2.28 -21.57 -18.63
N SER A 381 -0.98 -21.87 -18.75
CA SER A 381 -0.20 -21.49 -19.93
C SER A 381 -0.47 -22.47 -21.06
N SER A 382 -0.89 -21.98 -22.22
CA SER A 382 -1.08 -22.81 -23.43
C SER A 382 0.21 -23.47 -23.92
N LEU A 383 1.37 -23.07 -23.38
CA LEU A 383 2.67 -23.68 -23.62
C LEU A 383 3.00 -24.86 -22.70
N GLU A 384 2.28 -25.04 -21.57
CA GLU A 384 2.49 -26.17 -20.64
C GLU A 384 1.71 -27.44 -21.07
N GLU A 385 0.83 -27.36 -22.07
CA GLU A 385 0.10 -28.52 -22.62
C GLU A 385 0.83 -29.25 -23.77
N LEU A 386 2.06 -28.84 -24.11
CA LEU A 386 2.82 -29.41 -25.25
C LEU A 386 4.10 -30.18 -24.87
N ASP A 387 4.35 -30.45 -23.57
CA ASP A 387 5.44 -31.32 -23.11
C ASP A 387 4.94 -32.61 -22.46
#